data_AF-A0A101J5B8-F1
#
_entry.id   AF-A0A101J5B8-F1
#
_cell.length_a   1.000
_cell.length_b   1.000
_cell.length_c   1.000
_cell.angle_alpha   90.00
_cell.angle_beta   90.00
_cell.angle_gamma   90.00
#
_symmetry.space_group_name_H-M   'P 1'
#
loop_
_entity.id
_entity.type
_entity.pdbx_description
1 polymer ?
#
loop_
_entity_poly.entity_id
_entity_poly.type
_entity_poly.pdbx_seq_one_letter_code
_entity_poly.pdbx_strand_id
1 'polypeptide(L)'
;MSYQSILLFIHVTCFAAWFGTVLASLFLVKTLESRLTGTAGRASEDAMLLREFIKRETKVADVAFTGVIISGILLASFFHGWTLWVAVKSGLIVLQVALTMGYIVRAIQPLTYPCTPETFRNWYKLFAISLGMFALVLVVTFFML
;
A
#
# COMPACT_ATOMS: atom_id res chain seq x y z
N MET A 1 -4.13 -19.51 -23.70
CA MET A 1 -3.54 -18.22 -23.28
C MET A 1 -2.06 -18.22 -23.62
N SER A 2 -1.52 -17.13 -24.14
CA SER A 2 -0.07 -17.00 -24.36
C SER A 2 0.66 -16.83 -23.02
N TYR A 3 1.94 -17.22 -22.95
CA TYR A 3 2.78 -17.05 -21.76
C TYR A 3 2.81 -15.59 -21.27
N GLN A 4 2.86 -14.63 -22.21
CA GLN A 4 2.74 -13.20 -21.93
C GLN A 4 1.43 -12.84 -21.21
N SER A 5 0.30 -13.41 -21.65
CA SER A 5 -1.01 -13.12 -21.05
C SER A 5 -1.12 -13.61 -19.62
N ILE A 6 -0.52 -14.76 -19.31
CA ILE A 6 -0.47 -15.32 -17.95
C ILE A 6 0.38 -14.41 -17.05
N LEU A 7 1.56 -14.01 -17.54
CA LEU A 7 2.47 -13.15 -16.79
C LEU A 7 1.85 -11.78 -16.50
N LEU A 8 1.14 -11.21 -17.48
CA LEU A 8 0.41 -9.95 -17.33
C LEU A 8 -0.76 -10.11 -16.35
N PHE A 9 -1.51 -11.21 -16.42
CA PHE A 9 -2.58 -11.50 -15.47
C PHE A 9 -2.07 -11.59 -14.03
N ILE A 10 -0.95 -12.28 -13.82
CA ILE A 10 -0.28 -12.35 -12.50
C ILE A 10 0.13 -10.95 -12.05
N HIS A 11 0.78 -10.17 -12.91
CA HIS A 11 1.23 -8.82 -12.59
C HIS A 11 0.07 -7.92 -12.15
N VAL A 12 -1.01 -7.88 -12.92
CA VAL A 12 -2.20 -7.08 -12.63
C VAL A 12 -2.90 -7.56 -11.35
N THR A 13 -2.99 -8.88 -11.14
CA THR A 13 -3.62 -9.44 -9.93
C THR A 13 -2.82 -9.10 -8.67
N CYS A 14 -1.48 -9.25 -8.72
CA CYS A 14 -0.60 -8.86 -7.64
C CYS A 14 -0.69 -7.35 -7.36
N PHE A 15 -0.76 -6.53 -8.40
CA PHE A 15 -0.91 -5.09 -8.26
C PHE A 15 -2.25 -4.72 -7.61
N ALA A 16 -3.34 -5.34 -8.06
CA ALA A 16 -4.68 -5.15 -7.49
C ALA A 16 -4.74 -5.63 -6.02
N ALA A 17 -4.10 -6.76 -5.69
CA ALA A 17 -4.03 -7.25 -4.32
C ALA A 17 -3.24 -6.30 -3.42
N TRP A 18 -2.09 -5.80 -3.88
CA TRP A 18 -1.29 -4.83 -3.13
C TRP A 18 -2.05 -3.52 -2.89
N PHE A 19 -2.83 -3.05 -3.86
CA PHE A 19 -3.66 -1.87 -3.67
C PHE A 19 -4.88 -2.14 -2.77
N GLY A 20 -5.50 -3.31 -2.92
CA GLY A 20 -6.65 -3.73 -2.13
C GLY A 20 -6.37 -3.73 -0.63
N THR A 21 -5.16 -4.10 -0.21
CA THR A 21 -4.77 -4.09 1.21
C THR A 21 -4.72 -2.68 1.80
N VAL A 22 -4.31 -1.68 1.01
CA VAL A 22 -4.33 -0.26 1.41
C VAL A 22 -5.76 0.21 1.66
N LEU A 23 -6.70 -0.13 0.77
CA LEU A 23 -8.10 0.22 0.94
C LEU A 23 -8.74 -0.52 2.11
N ALA A 24 -8.49 -1.82 2.26
CA ALA A 24 -8.99 -2.60 3.38
C ALA A 24 -8.52 -2.01 4.73
N SER A 25 -7.25 -1.63 4.81
CA SER A 25 -6.68 -0.94 5.96
C SER A 25 -7.35 0.41 6.23
N LEU A 26 -7.60 1.20 5.19
CA LEU A 26 -8.31 2.49 5.32
C LEU A 26 -9.72 2.30 5.89
N PHE A 27 -10.48 1.34 5.37
CA PHE A 27 -11.84 1.07 5.84
C PHE A 27 -11.86 0.58 7.29
N LEU A 28 -10.94 -0.30 7.67
CA LEU A 28 -10.85 -0.76 9.05
C LEU A 28 -10.50 0.41 9.99
N VAL A 29 -9.47 1.19 9.65
CA VAL A 29 -9.06 2.35 10.45
C VAL A 29 -10.23 3.33 10.60
N LYS A 30 -10.96 3.63 9.51
CA LYS A 30 -12.14 4.51 9.56
C LYS A 30 -13.23 3.96 10.48
N THR A 31 -13.45 2.65 10.45
CA THR A 31 -14.46 1.98 11.30
C THR A 31 -14.08 2.02 12.78
N LEU A 32 -12.80 1.92 13.09
CA LEU A 32 -12.30 1.92 14.46
C LEU A 32 -12.04 3.33 15.04
N GLU A 33 -12.12 4.39 14.23
CA GLU A 33 -11.81 5.78 14.64
C GLU A 33 -12.52 6.21 15.93
N SER A 34 -13.85 6.03 16.01
CA SER A 34 -14.64 6.43 17.19
C SER A 34 -14.33 5.61 18.45
N ARG A 35 -13.71 4.44 18.28
CA ARG A 35 -13.34 3.53 19.38
C ARG A 35 -11.88 3.68 19.81
N LEU A 36 -11.02 4.13 18.89
CA LEU A 36 -9.60 4.35 19.11
C LEU A 36 -9.27 5.79 19.54
N THR A 37 -10.23 6.70 19.44
CA THR A 37 -10.12 8.09 19.90
C THR A 37 -10.96 8.32 21.17
N GLY A 38 -10.43 9.09 22.13
CA GLY A 38 -11.17 9.48 23.35
C GLY A 38 -11.04 8.53 24.56
N THR A 39 -12.00 8.55 25.49
CA THR A 39 -11.98 7.80 26.76
C THR A 39 -12.71 6.45 26.69
N ALA A 40 -12.69 5.80 25.52
CA ALA A 40 -13.39 4.52 25.34
C ALA A 40 -12.73 3.41 26.17
N GLY A 41 -13.51 2.78 27.07
CA GLY A 41 -13.05 1.71 27.97
C GLY A 41 -12.54 0.43 27.28
N ARG A 42 -12.64 0.33 25.95
CA ARG A 42 -12.14 -0.80 25.13
C ARG A 42 -11.07 -0.42 24.11
N ALA A 43 -10.51 0.79 24.19
CA ALA A 43 -9.52 1.26 23.22
C ALA A 43 -8.28 0.37 23.12
N SER A 44 -7.88 -0.34 24.19
CA SER A 44 -6.74 -1.26 24.14
C SER A 44 -7.04 -2.54 23.35
N GLU A 45 -8.26 -3.09 23.45
CA GLU A 45 -8.68 -4.29 22.70
C GLU A 45 -8.79 -3.97 21.21
N ASP A 46 -9.44 -2.84 20.87
CA ASP A 46 -9.57 -2.38 19.49
C ASP A 46 -8.19 -2.01 18.90
N ALA A 47 -7.28 -1.47 19.70
CA ALA A 47 -5.90 -1.21 19.28
C ALA A 47 -5.11 -2.49 19.03
N MET A 48 -5.33 -3.54 19.82
CA MET A 48 -4.73 -4.86 19.60
C MET A 48 -5.26 -5.48 18.31
N LEU A 49 -6.57 -5.39 18.06
CA LEU A 49 -7.19 -5.83 16.81
C LEU A 49 -6.58 -5.10 15.61
N LEU A 50 -6.49 -3.76 15.67
CA LEU A 50 -5.87 -2.97 14.61
C LEU A 50 -4.43 -3.40 14.34
N ARG A 51 -3.62 -3.60 15.39
CA ARG A 51 -2.22 -4.03 15.24
C ARG A 51 -2.10 -5.40 14.59
N GLU A 52 -2.91 -6.37 15.03
CA GLU A 52 -2.88 -7.73 14.49
C GLU A 52 -3.39 -7.77 13.05
N PHE A 53 -4.44 -6.99 12.74
CA PHE A 53 -4.93 -6.84 11.37
C PHE A 53 -3.85 -6.24 10.46
N ILE A 54 -3.26 -5.10 10.84
CA ILE A 54 -2.22 -4.45 10.05
C ILE A 54 -1.02 -5.37 9.85
N LYS A 55 -0.61 -6.12 10.88
CA LYS A 55 0.48 -7.12 10.76
C LYS A 55 0.17 -8.20 9.72
N ARG A 56 -1.08 -8.66 9.62
CA ARG A 56 -1.50 -9.66 8.63
C ARG A 56 -1.60 -9.04 7.24
N GLU A 57 -2.21 -7.87 7.14
CA GLU A 57 -2.31 -7.11 5.90
C GLU A 57 -0.95 -6.76 5.32
N THR A 58 0.03 -6.37 6.15
CA THR A 58 1.40 -6.10 5.69
C THR A 58 2.01 -7.34 5.05
N LYS A 59 1.79 -8.55 5.59
CA LYS A 59 2.27 -9.78 4.94
C LYS A 59 1.63 -10.02 3.58
N VAL A 60 0.32 -9.79 3.46
CA VAL A 60 -0.39 -9.91 2.18
C VAL A 60 0.13 -8.87 1.19
N ALA A 61 0.29 -7.63 1.63
CA ALA A 61 0.84 -6.53 0.86
C ALA A 61 2.27 -6.83 0.38
N ASP A 62 3.14 -7.39 1.24
CA ASP A 62 4.52 -7.75 0.91
C ASP A 62 4.59 -8.84 -0.16
N VAL A 63 3.76 -9.89 -0.04
CA VAL A 63 3.67 -10.97 -1.04
C VAL A 63 3.15 -10.42 -2.36
N ALA A 64 2.08 -9.62 -2.33
CA ALA A 64 1.51 -9.00 -3.51
C ALA A 64 2.52 -8.07 -4.20
N PHE A 65 3.19 -7.21 -3.42
CA PHE A 65 4.23 -6.31 -3.89
C PHE A 65 5.41 -7.06 -4.51
N THR A 66 5.91 -8.10 -3.85
CA THR A 66 6.97 -8.98 -4.39
C THR A 66 6.53 -9.60 -5.72
N GLY A 67 5.27 -10.04 -5.80
CA GLY A 67 4.66 -10.52 -7.04
C GLY A 67 4.68 -9.48 -8.16
N VAL A 68 4.33 -8.21 -7.88
CA VAL A 68 4.42 -7.09 -8.84
C VAL A 68 5.84 -6.91 -9.34
N ILE A 69 6.83 -6.91 -8.45
CA ILE A 69 8.25 -6.73 -8.81
C ILE A 69 8.74 -7.87 -9.69
N ILE A 70 8.56 -9.13 -9.26
CA ILE A 70 9.06 -10.30 -10.00
C ILE A 70 8.39 -10.37 -11.38
N SER A 71 7.06 -10.26 -11.44
CA SER A 71 6.34 -10.31 -12.72
C SER A 71 6.67 -9.13 -13.62
N GLY A 72 6.91 -7.93 -13.07
CA GLY A 72 7.34 -6.75 -13.82
C GLY A 72 8.73 -6.92 -14.43
N ILE A 73 9.69 -7.46 -13.67
CA ILE A 73 11.04 -7.79 -14.15
C ILE A 73 10.99 -8.82 -15.28
N LEU A 74 10.17 -9.87 -15.11
CA LEU A 74 10.00 -10.90 -16.14
C LEU A 74 9.35 -10.31 -17.41
N LEU A 75 8.34 -9.44 -17.28
CA LEU A 75 7.72 -8.76 -18.41
C LEU A 75 8.73 -7.88 -19.17
N ALA A 76 9.52 -7.10 -18.44
CA ALA A 76 10.57 -6.27 -19.03
C ALA A 76 11.65 -7.12 -19.71
N SER A 77 12.09 -8.21 -19.09
CA SER A 77 13.21 -9.01 -19.61
C SER A 77 12.82 -9.86 -20.82
N PHE A 78 11.60 -10.40 -20.86
CA PHE A 78 11.19 -11.34 -21.93
C PHE A 78 10.36 -10.71 -23.05
N PHE A 79 9.67 -9.59 -22.79
CA PHE A 79 8.66 -9.08 -23.73
C PHE A 79 8.77 -7.59 -24.07
N HIS A 80 9.17 -6.72 -23.14
CA HIS A 80 9.06 -5.27 -23.33
C HIS A 80 10.40 -4.54 -23.40
N GLY A 81 11.49 -5.17 -22.97
CA GLY A 81 12.81 -4.58 -22.87
C GLY A 81 12.96 -3.63 -21.67
N TRP A 82 14.21 -3.34 -21.30
CA TRP A 82 14.56 -2.35 -20.28
C TRP A 82 14.66 -0.95 -20.90
N THR A 83 13.51 -0.31 -21.11
CA THR A 83 13.46 1.06 -21.65
C THR A 83 13.58 2.10 -20.53
N LEU A 84 13.86 3.35 -20.90
CA LEU A 84 13.86 4.48 -19.96
C LEU A 84 12.53 4.57 -19.19
N TRP A 85 11.40 4.28 -19.84
CA TRP A 85 10.09 4.27 -19.21
C TRP A 85 9.92 3.17 -18.16
N VAL A 86 10.51 1.99 -18.37
CA VAL A 86 10.54 0.93 -17.35
C VAL A 86 11.34 1.38 -16.12
N ALA A 87 12.46 2.09 -16.34
CA ALA A 87 13.25 2.66 -15.25
C ALA A 87 12.46 3.74 -14.47
N VAL A 88 11.75 4.65 -15.16
CA VAL A 88 10.90 5.66 -14.53
C VAL A 88 9.79 5.02 -13.69
N LYS A 89 9.07 4.03 -14.24
CA LYS A 89 8.00 3.31 -13.51
C LYS A 89 8.55 2.58 -12.28
N SER A 90 9.70 1.92 -12.42
CA SER A 90 10.37 1.25 -11.30
C SER A 90 10.77 2.25 -10.21
N GLY A 91 11.31 3.40 -10.59
CA GLY A 91 11.66 4.48 -9.67
C GLY A 91 10.45 5.03 -8.90
N LEU A 92 9.29 5.19 -9.55
CA LEU A 92 8.06 5.61 -8.89
C LEU A 92 7.57 4.58 -7.87
N ILE A 93 7.67 3.28 -8.18
CA ILE A 93 7.30 2.21 -7.25
C ILE A 93 8.22 2.24 -6.02
N VAL A 94 9.53 2.36 -6.21
CA VAL A 94 10.50 2.47 -5.10
C VAL A 94 10.22 3.72 -4.25
N LEU A 95 9.96 4.87 -4.91
CA LEU A 95 9.61 6.11 -4.22
C LEU A 95 8.33 5.97 -3.40
N GLN A 96 7.30 5.31 -3.94
CA GLN A 96 6.05 5.05 -3.24
C GLN A 96 6.29 4.26 -1.96
N VAL A 97 7.07 3.17 -2.03
CA VAL A 97 7.42 2.35 -0.85
C VAL A 97 8.24 3.14 0.16
N ALA A 98 9.24 3.91 -0.29
CA ALA A 98 10.08 4.71 0.59
C ALA A 98 9.26 5.77 1.34
N LEU A 99 8.35 6.47 0.65
CA LEU A 99 7.49 7.49 1.26
C LEU A 99 6.48 6.89 2.24
N THR A 100 5.81 5.79 1.88
CA THR A 100 4.83 5.16 2.77
C THR A 100 5.50 4.55 4.00
N MET A 101 6.59 3.80 3.83
CA MET A 101 7.31 3.19 4.94
C MET A 101 7.96 4.24 5.85
N GLY A 102 8.58 5.27 5.27
CA GLY A 102 9.15 6.39 6.02
C GLY A 102 8.09 7.12 6.85
N TYR A 103 6.89 7.31 6.29
CA TYR A 103 5.78 7.91 7.02
C TYR A 103 5.23 7.00 8.13
N ILE A 104 5.14 5.69 7.89
CA ILE A 104 4.71 4.71 8.90
C ILE A 104 5.62 4.75 10.12
N VAL A 105 6.94 4.64 9.91
CA VAL A 105 7.94 4.64 11.00
C VAL A 105 7.88 5.95 11.79
N ARG A 106 7.71 7.08 11.09
CA ARG A 106 7.75 8.41 11.73
C ARG A 106 6.45 8.81 12.43
N ALA A 107 5.29 8.48 11.88
CA ALA A 107 4.01 9.08 12.29
C ALA A 107 2.95 8.08 12.75
N ILE A 108 3.10 6.79 12.42
CA ILE A 108 2.10 5.75 12.73
C ILE A 108 2.58 4.82 13.83
N GLN A 109 3.81 4.32 13.75
CA GLN A 109 4.38 3.45 14.80
C GLN A 109 4.39 4.10 16.20
N PRO A 110 4.66 5.41 16.35
CA PRO A 110 4.63 6.06 17.66
C PRO A 110 3.23 6.27 18.25
N LEU A 111 2.15 5.97 17.51
CA LEU A 111 0.79 6.16 17.99
C LEU A 111 0.48 5.23 19.16
N THR A 112 0.08 5.83 20.27
CA THR A 112 -0.48 5.15 21.45
C THR A 112 -1.98 5.38 21.48
N TYR A 113 -2.74 4.33 21.79
CA TYR A 113 -4.20 4.40 21.88
C TYR A 113 -4.67 4.32 23.33
N PRO A 114 -5.75 5.02 23.70
CA PRO A 114 -6.51 5.92 22.85
C PRO A 114 -5.72 7.20 22.50
N CYS A 115 -5.86 7.68 21.26
CA CYS A 115 -5.21 8.92 20.81
C CYS A 115 -6.22 10.05 20.60
N THR A 116 -5.75 11.28 20.46
CA THR A 116 -6.63 12.40 20.07
C THR A 116 -7.02 12.26 18.59
N PRO A 117 -8.20 12.76 18.18
CA PRO A 117 -8.61 12.78 16.77
C PRO A 117 -7.59 13.48 15.84
N GLU A 118 -6.90 14.49 16.34
CA GLU A 118 -5.84 15.18 15.61
C GLU A 118 -4.65 14.25 15.30
N THR A 119 -4.25 13.44 16.29
CA THR A 119 -3.16 12.47 16.13
C THR A 119 -3.60 11.30 15.23
N PHE A 120 -4.86 10.88 15.34
CA PHE A 120 -5.46 9.86 14.49
C PHE A 120 -5.45 10.25 13.01
N ARG A 121 -5.50 11.56 12.69
CA ARG A 121 -5.43 12.08 11.31
C ARG A 121 -4.14 11.67 10.58
N ASN A 122 -3.08 11.27 11.28
CA ASN A 122 -1.88 10.72 10.65
C ASN A 122 -2.17 9.47 9.81
N TRP A 123 -3.13 8.63 10.20
CA TRP A 123 -3.56 7.52 9.35
C TRP A 123 -4.11 7.99 8.00
N TYR A 124 -4.99 8.99 7.99
CA TYR A 124 -5.53 9.53 6.74
C TYR A 124 -4.45 10.17 5.88
N LYS A 125 -3.43 10.79 6.49
CA LYS A 125 -2.26 11.30 5.75
C LYS A 125 -1.46 10.17 5.11
N LEU A 126 -1.24 9.05 5.81
CA LEU A 126 -0.60 7.86 5.24
C LEU A 126 -1.38 7.37 4.01
N PHE A 127 -2.70 7.21 4.16
CA PHE A 127 -3.54 6.74 3.05
C PHE A 127 -3.58 7.75 1.90
N ALA A 128 -3.60 9.05 2.17
CA ALA A 128 -3.53 10.08 1.14
C ALA A 128 -2.19 10.01 0.36
N ILE A 129 -1.06 9.80 1.04
CA ILE A 129 0.24 9.60 0.39
C ILE A 129 0.21 8.33 -0.48
N SER A 130 -0.29 7.22 0.07
CA SER A 130 -0.32 5.93 -0.63
C SER A 130 -1.25 5.97 -1.86
N LEU A 131 -2.48 6.48 -1.71
CA LEU A 131 -3.44 6.64 -2.80
C LEU A 131 -2.98 7.67 -3.84
N GLY A 132 -2.34 8.76 -3.40
CA GLY A 132 -1.78 9.78 -4.30
C GLY A 132 -0.65 9.23 -5.15
N MET A 133 0.29 8.49 -4.55
CA MET A 133 1.35 7.81 -5.29
C MET A 133 0.80 6.75 -6.23
N PHE A 134 -0.22 6.01 -5.81
CA PHE A 134 -0.89 5.04 -6.66
C PHE A 134 -1.54 5.70 -7.88
N ALA A 135 -2.28 6.79 -7.69
CA ALA A 135 -2.86 7.55 -8.79
C ALA A 135 -1.78 8.07 -9.74
N LEU A 136 -0.65 8.56 -9.21
CA LEU A 136 0.49 8.98 -10.01
C LEU A 136 1.07 7.82 -10.85
N VAL A 137 1.27 6.65 -10.24
CA VAL A 137 1.75 5.45 -10.94
C VAL A 137 0.79 5.05 -12.06
N LEU A 138 -0.52 5.08 -11.82
CA LEU A 138 -1.52 4.81 -12.86
C LEU A 138 -1.44 5.85 -14.00
N VAL A 139 -1.38 7.14 -13.66
CA VAL A 139 -1.29 8.21 -14.67
C VAL A 139 -0.05 8.02 -15.56
N VAL A 140 1.11 7.81 -14.95
CA VAL A 140 2.35 7.58 -15.70
C VAL A 140 2.30 6.28 -16.50
N THR A 141 1.66 5.24 -15.97
CA THR A 141 1.59 3.94 -16.64
C THR A 141 0.68 3.97 -17.87
N PHE A 142 -0.47 4.66 -17.79
CA PHE A 142 -1.48 4.67 -18.84
C PHE A 142 -1.42 5.87 -19.79
N PHE A 143 -0.91 7.02 -19.35
CA PHE A 143 -0.97 8.27 -20.13
C PHE A 143 0.40 8.81 -20.58
N MET A 144 1.52 8.33 -20.03
CA MET A 144 2.87 8.65 -20.51
C MET A 144 3.47 7.50 -21.31
N LEU A 145 2.79 7.14 -22.40
CA LEU A 145 3.23 6.16 -23.41
C LEU A 145 4.12 6.83 -24.46
#